data_AF-A0A9E5Z603-F1
#
_entry.id   AF-A0A9E5Z603-F1
#
_cell.length_a   1.000
_cell.length_b   1.000
_cell.length_c   1.000
_cell.angle_alpha   90.00
_cell.angle_beta   90.00
_cell.angle_gamma   90.00
#
_symmetry.space_group_name_H-M   'P 1'
#
loop_
_entity.id
_entity.type
_entity.pdbx_description
1 polymer ?
#
loop_
_entity_poly.entity_id
_entity_poly.type
_entity_poly.pdbx_seq_one_letter_code
_entity_poly.pdbx_strand_id
1 'polypeptide(L)'
;MNWIDIAILVVWGISALWGFSSGLLQVVVPLLSLIIGLALSSRIGDSVGNIFAGVTDNENAQTVAGFILIFVVLFVVGGIISFMLRSVLKIIPLFGLANSLAGMAVGVLVGFLLLSGVLTGIQRFPFQDLDKTIDESTLGTFLADNFDVVMRGVKLIPGDWDNELNKLTN
;
A
#
# COMPACT_ATOMS: atom_id res chain seq x y z
N MET A 1 -4.10 -30.16 2.87
CA MET A 1 -4.67 -28.81 3.02
C MET A 1 -4.91 -28.58 4.49
N ASN A 2 -4.08 -27.74 5.09
CA ASN A 2 -4.15 -27.36 6.49
C ASN A 2 -5.25 -26.29 6.69
N TRP A 3 -5.67 -26.04 7.93
CA TRP A 3 -6.59 -24.96 8.25
C TRP A 3 -6.02 -23.59 7.85
N ILE A 4 -4.69 -23.45 7.81
CA ILE A 4 -3.99 -22.26 7.28
C ILE A 4 -4.28 -22.05 5.79
N ASP A 5 -4.30 -23.11 4.97
CA ASP A 5 -4.65 -22.98 3.54
C ASP A 5 -6.08 -22.46 3.37
N ILE A 6 -7.01 -22.95 4.20
CA ILE A 6 -8.41 -22.51 4.17
C ILE A 6 -8.50 -21.05 4.59
N ALA A 7 -7.81 -20.64 5.66
CA ALA A 7 -7.78 -19.26 6.11
C ALA A 7 -7.23 -18.33 5.03
N ILE A 8 -6.13 -18.70 4.37
CA ILE A 8 -5.53 -17.96 3.26
C ILE A 8 -6.53 -17.79 2.11
N LEU A 9 -7.19 -18.86 1.69
CA LEU A 9 -8.19 -18.81 0.61
C LEU A 9 -9.37 -17.92 0.96
N VAL A 10 -9.82 -17.93 2.22
CA VAL A 10 -10.89 -17.04 2.69
C VAL A 10 -10.45 -15.58 2.62
N VAL A 11 -9.26 -15.25 3.13
CA VAL A 11 -8.74 -13.88 3.08
C VAL A 11 -8.57 -13.42 1.64
N TRP A 12 -7.96 -14.22 0.77
CA TRP A 12 -7.84 -13.90 -0.66
C TRP A 12 -9.19 -13.73 -1.34
N GLY A 13 -10.17 -14.58 -1.04
CA GLY A 13 -11.53 -14.44 -1.56
C GLY A 13 -12.14 -13.10 -1.15
N ILE A 14 -12.03 -12.73 0.12
CA ILE A 14 -12.53 -11.44 0.64
C ILE A 14 -11.80 -10.28 -0.02
N SER A 15 -10.47 -10.30 -0.08
CA SER A 15 -9.68 -9.22 -0.69
C SER A 15 -9.95 -9.07 -2.18
N ALA A 16 -10.13 -10.19 -2.91
CA ALA A 16 -10.50 -10.19 -4.32
C ALA A 16 -11.90 -9.60 -4.55
N LEU A 17 -12.90 -10.01 -3.76
CA LEU A 17 -14.27 -9.49 -3.83
C LEU A 17 -14.34 -8.01 -3.46
N TRP A 18 -13.58 -7.60 -2.45
CA TRP A 18 -13.44 -6.20 -2.06
C TRP A 18 -12.79 -5.38 -3.18
N GLY A 19 -11.70 -5.88 -3.77
CA GLY A 19 -11.03 -5.26 -4.90
C GLY A 19 -11.94 -5.14 -6.13
N PHE A 20 -12.70 -6.19 -6.43
CA PHE A 20 -13.68 -6.17 -7.51
C PHE A 20 -14.76 -5.11 -7.30
N SER A 21 -15.32 -5.04 -6.09
CA SER A 21 -16.38 -4.10 -5.72
C SER A 21 -15.91 -2.65 -5.71
N SER A 22 -14.66 -2.42 -5.29
CA SER A 22 -14.03 -1.09 -5.26
C SER A 22 -13.64 -0.63 -6.66
N GLY A 23 -13.08 -1.54 -7.46
CA GLY A 23 -12.52 -1.28 -8.77
C GLY A 23 -11.16 -0.60 -8.74
N LEU A 24 -10.40 -0.75 -9.83
CA LEU A 24 -9.00 -0.33 -9.93
C LEU A 24 -8.80 1.15 -9.64
N LEU A 25 -9.59 2.02 -10.28
CA LEU A 25 -9.44 3.47 -10.14
C LEU A 25 -9.56 3.94 -8.69
N GLN A 26 -10.45 3.31 -7.93
CA GLN A 26 -10.72 3.71 -6.56
C GLN A 26 -9.60 3.30 -5.59
N VAL A 27 -8.77 2.34 -5.99
CA VAL A 27 -7.59 1.91 -5.23
C VAL A 27 -6.34 2.67 -5.71
N VAL A 28 -6.09 2.71 -7.02
CA VAL A 28 -4.84 3.22 -7.58
C VAL A 28 -4.76 4.73 -7.52
N VAL A 29 -5.85 5.46 -7.80
CA VAL A 29 -5.75 6.92 -7.87
C VAL A 29 -5.46 7.57 -6.52
N PRO A 30 -6.10 7.18 -5.39
CA PRO A 30 -5.70 7.68 -4.08
C PRO A 30 -4.26 7.33 -3.72
N LEU A 31 -3.78 6.13 -4.09
CA LEU A 31 -2.39 5.73 -3.86
C LEU A 31 -1.40 6.59 -4.66
N LEU A 32 -1.66 6.83 -5.95
CA LEU A 32 -0.84 7.73 -6.76
C LEU A 32 -0.91 9.17 -6.23
N SER A 33 -2.08 9.62 -5.81
CA SER A 33 -2.27 10.95 -5.21
C SER A 33 -1.49 11.08 -3.91
N LEU A 34 -1.41 10.00 -3.12
CA LEU A 34 -0.59 9.93 -1.91
C LEU A 34 0.90 10.07 -2.25
N ILE A 35 1.40 9.27 -3.19
CA ILE A 35 2.83 9.27 -3.57
C ILE A 35 3.23 10.62 -4.14
N ILE A 36 2.47 11.12 -5.12
CA ILE A 36 2.71 12.42 -5.76
C ILE A 36 2.54 13.54 -4.73
N GLY A 37 1.52 13.44 -3.88
CA GLY A 37 1.23 14.37 -2.80
C GLY A 37 2.41 14.55 -1.87
N LEU A 38 2.92 13.45 -1.31
CA LEU A 38 4.09 13.43 -0.42
C LEU A 38 5.36 13.93 -1.12
N ALA A 39 5.58 13.54 -2.38
CA ALA A 39 6.76 13.95 -3.13
C ALA A 39 6.76 15.45 -3.46
N LEU A 40 5.59 16.03 -3.77
CA LEU A 40 5.47 17.46 -4.05
C LEU A 40 5.46 18.29 -2.77
N SER A 41 4.75 17.83 -1.72
CA SER A 41 4.71 18.53 -0.43
C SER A 41 6.08 18.57 0.23
N SER A 42 6.92 17.54 0.08
CA SER A 42 8.29 17.55 0.61
C SER A 42 9.21 18.56 -0.09
N ARG A 43 8.92 18.93 -1.34
CA ARG A 43 9.75 19.88 -2.11
C ARG A 43 9.31 21.33 -1.94
N ILE A 44 8.01 21.55 -1.79
CA ILE A 44 7.42 22.91 -1.85
C ILE A 44 6.82 23.30 -0.49
N GLY A 45 6.81 22.40 0.50
CA GLY A 45 6.31 22.64 1.85
C GLY A 45 6.96 23.84 2.53
N ASP A 46 8.27 23.99 2.39
CA ASP A 46 9.01 25.16 2.90
C ASP A 46 8.53 26.48 2.29
N SER A 47 8.34 26.51 0.97
CA SER A 47 7.93 27.72 0.26
C SER A 47 6.49 28.14 0.61
N VAL A 48 5.60 27.17 0.77
CA VAL A 48 4.20 27.41 1.15
C VAL A 48 4.07 27.68 2.66
N GLY A 49 5.02 27.19 3.46
CA GLY A 49 5.07 27.39 4.91
C GLY A 49 5.04 28.86 5.31
N ASN A 50 5.66 29.74 4.51
CA ASN A 50 5.67 31.19 4.74
C ASN A 50 4.27 31.83 4.88
N ILE A 51 3.22 31.21 4.32
CA ILE A 51 1.83 31.69 4.50
C ILE A 51 1.42 31.63 5.99
N PHE A 52 2.02 30.72 6.76
CA PHE A 52 1.79 30.55 8.19
C PHE A 52 2.68 31.43 9.07
N ALA A 53 3.50 32.32 8.51
CA ALA A 53 4.32 33.25 9.28
C ALA A 53 3.50 34.22 10.13
N GLY A 54 2.25 34.51 9.75
CA GLY A 54 1.32 35.28 10.58
C GLY A 54 0.71 34.50 11.77
N VAL A 55 0.93 33.19 11.84
CA VAL A 55 0.34 32.29 12.85
C VAL A 55 1.39 31.82 13.86
N THR A 56 2.62 31.59 13.42
CA THR A 56 3.73 31.14 14.28
C THR A 56 5.06 31.68 13.77
N ASP A 57 5.96 32.05 14.68
CA ASP A 57 7.32 32.49 14.35
C ASP A 57 8.31 31.31 14.18
N ASN A 58 7.86 30.08 14.44
CA ASN A 58 8.71 28.89 14.32
C ASN A 58 8.75 28.37 12.87
N GLU A 59 9.88 28.55 12.20
CA GLU A 59 10.11 28.15 10.80
C GLU A 59 9.81 26.66 10.55
N ASN A 60 10.20 25.76 11.46
CA ASN A 60 9.91 24.32 11.31
C ASN A 60 8.40 24.05 11.37
N ALA A 61 7.68 24.74 12.26
CA ALA A 61 6.23 24.60 12.36
C ALA A 61 5.52 25.12 11.10
N GLN A 62 6.02 26.22 10.53
CA GLN A 62 5.54 26.76 9.25
C GLN A 62 5.74 25.76 8.09
N THR A 63 6.95 25.20 7.96
CA THR A 63 7.25 24.16 6.95
C THR A 63 6.32 22.96 7.07
N VAL A 64 6.14 22.42 8.28
CA VAL A 64 5.27 21.27 8.52
C VAL A 64 3.81 21.61 8.17
N ALA A 65 3.33 22.80 8.53
CA ALA A 65 2.00 23.26 8.17
C ALA A 65 1.84 23.40 6.64
N GLY A 66 2.85 23.94 5.94
CA GLY A 66 2.89 24.03 4.48
C GLY A 66 2.86 22.65 3.81
N PHE A 67 3.66 21.71 4.31
CA PHE A 67 3.64 20.31 3.86
C PHE A 67 2.24 19.70 3.99
N ILE A 68 1.64 19.80 5.17
CA ILE A 68 0.31 19.22 5.45
C ILE A 68 -0.74 19.86 4.53
N LEU A 69 -0.70 21.18 4.36
CA LEU A 69 -1.64 21.89 3.49
C LEU A 69 -1.55 21.41 2.04
N ILE A 70 -0.34 21.36 1.46
CA ILE A 70 -0.14 20.89 0.08
C ILE A 70 -0.61 19.46 -0.06
N PHE A 71 -0.23 18.59 0.88
CA PHE A 71 -0.59 17.18 0.86
C PHE A 71 -2.11 16.99 0.88
N VAL A 72 -2.83 17.68 1.78
CA VAL A 72 -4.29 17.61 1.86
C VAL A 72 -4.94 18.12 0.58
N VAL A 73 -4.48 19.24 0.03
CA VAL A 73 -5.01 19.79 -1.23
C VAL A 73 -4.83 18.79 -2.37
N LEU A 74 -3.62 18.23 -2.54
CA LEU A 74 -3.34 17.27 -3.60
C LEU A 74 -4.15 15.97 -3.42
N PHE A 75 -4.32 15.50 -2.18
CA PHE A 75 -5.14 14.34 -1.90
C PHE A 75 -6.61 14.55 -2.29
N VAL A 76 -7.18 15.71 -1.94
CA VAL A 76 -8.57 16.07 -2.30
C VAL A 76 -8.72 16.20 -3.82
N VAL A 77 -7.79 16.90 -4.48
CA VAL A 77 -7.79 17.04 -5.95
C VAL A 77 -7.69 15.69 -6.64
N GLY A 78 -6.82 14.80 -6.18
CA GLY A 78 -6.71 13.43 -6.68
C GLY A 78 -8.02 12.64 -6.56
N GLY A 79 -8.72 12.77 -5.43
CA GLY A 79 -10.04 12.18 -5.22
C GLY A 79 -11.09 12.71 -6.21
N ILE A 80 -11.12 14.02 -6.45
CA ILE A 80 -12.02 14.64 -7.43
C ILE A 80 -11.72 14.14 -8.85
N ILE A 81 -10.45 14.12 -9.25
CA ILE A 81 -10.02 13.59 -10.55
C ILE A 81 -10.47 12.13 -10.71
N SER A 82 -10.31 11.31 -9.67
CA SER A 82 -10.77 9.90 -9.67
C SER A 82 -12.26 9.80 -9.99
N PHE A 83 -13.07 10.62 -9.31
CA PHE A 83 -14.52 10.62 -9.47
C PHE A 83 -14.94 11.06 -10.88
N MET A 84 -14.30 12.12 -11.40
CA MET A 84 -14.54 12.61 -12.76
C MET A 84 -14.14 11.57 -13.80
N LEU A 85 -12.93 10.99 -13.67
CA LEU A 85 -12.41 9.99 -14.59
C LEU A 85 -13.33 8.76 -14.64
N ARG A 86 -13.81 8.29 -13.48
CA ARG A 86 -14.78 7.19 -13.42
C ARG A 86 -16.08 7.53 -14.14
N SER A 87 -16.55 8.76 -14.02
CA SER A 87 -17.80 9.20 -14.65
C SER A 87 -17.67 9.26 -16.17
N VAL A 88 -16.55 9.76 -16.69
CA VAL A 88 -16.28 9.83 -18.12
C VAL A 88 -16.07 8.44 -18.72
N LEU A 89 -15.27 7.59 -18.06
CA LEU A 89 -14.92 6.26 -18.59
C LEU A 89 -16.08 5.26 -18.55
N LYS A 90 -17.12 5.50 -17.74
CA LYS A 90 -18.36 4.71 -17.76
C LYS A 90 -19.08 4.73 -19.12
N ILE A 91 -18.80 5.70 -19.98
CA ILE A 91 -19.35 5.78 -21.35
C ILE A 91 -18.78 4.66 -22.23
N ILE A 92 -17.57 4.18 -21.94
CA ILE A 92 -16.91 3.14 -22.71
C ILE A 92 -17.56 1.78 -22.37
N PRO A 93 -18.04 1.02 -23.37
CA PRO A 93 -18.60 -0.31 -23.16
C PRO A 93 -17.60 -1.20 -22.42
N LEU A 94 -18.08 -2.00 -21.47
CA LEU A 94 -17.28 -2.94 -20.66
C LEU A 94 -16.22 -2.30 -19.73
N PHE A 95 -16.06 -0.98 -19.71
CA PHE A 95 -15.08 -0.33 -18.82
C PHE A 95 -15.35 -0.63 -17.35
N GLY A 96 -16.62 -0.65 -16.94
CA GLY A 96 -16.99 -1.02 -15.57
C GLY A 96 -16.51 -2.42 -15.18
N LEU A 97 -16.60 -3.38 -16.10
CA LEU A 97 -16.12 -4.75 -15.89
C LEU A 97 -14.59 -4.77 -15.87
N ALA A 98 -13.92 -4.14 -16.82
CA ALA A 98 -12.45 -4.06 -16.85
C ALA A 98 -11.88 -3.40 -15.59
N ASN A 99 -12.48 -2.29 -15.14
CA ASN A 99 -12.12 -1.62 -13.90
C ASN A 99 -12.33 -2.52 -12.67
N SER A 100 -13.42 -3.28 -12.62
CA SER A 100 -13.70 -4.19 -11.52
C SER A 100 -12.76 -5.40 -11.53
N LEU A 101 -12.48 -6.00 -12.69
CA LEU A 101 -11.52 -7.09 -12.83
C LEU A 101 -10.09 -6.67 -12.48
N ALA A 102 -9.66 -5.50 -12.93
CA ALA A 102 -8.37 -4.96 -12.54
C ALA A 102 -8.34 -4.61 -11.03
N GLY A 103 -9.46 -4.16 -10.47
CA GLY A 103 -9.62 -3.99 -9.02
C GLY A 103 -9.49 -5.30 -8.26
N MET A 104 -10.05 -6.40 -8.79
CA MET A 104 -9.89 -7.74 -8.24
C MET A 104 -8.42 -8.16 -8.20
N ALA A 105 -7.69 -7.95 -9.30
CA ALA A 105 -6.26 -8.25 -9.36
C ALA A 105 -5.47 -7.48 -8.29
N VAL A 106 -5.77 -6.19 -8.11
CA VAL A 106 -5.18 -5.39 -7.02
C VAL A 106 -5.59 -5.90 -5.65
N GLY A 107 -6.86 -6.29 -5.46
CA GLY A 107 -7.35 -6.89 -4.22
C GLY A 107 -6.61 -8.18 -3.86
N VAL A 108 -6.35 -9.05 -4.84
CA VAL A 108 -5.54 -10.26 -4.66
C VAL A 108 -4.11 -9.91 -4.28
N LEU A 109 -3.49 -8.92 -4.95
CA LEU A 109 -2.14 -8.47 -4.59
C LEU A 109 -2.07 -7.91 -3.16
N VAL A 110 -3.06 -7.11 -2.75
CA VAL A 110 -3.15 -6.62 -1.37
C VAL A 110 -3.32 -7.77 -0.38
N GLY A 111 -4.19 -8.74 -0.68
CA GLY A 111 -4.37 -9.93 0.14
C GLY A 111 -3.09 -10.76 0.25
N PHE A 112 -2.36 -10.92 -0.85
CA PHE A 112 -1.03 -11.55 -0.89
C PHE A 112 -0.07 -10.82 0.04
N LEU A 113 0.09 -9.50 -0.12
CA LEU A 113 1.03 -8.70 0.67
C LEU A 113 0.73 -8.76 2.17
N LEU A 114 -0.55 -8.64 2.55
CA LEU A 114 -0.97 -8.71 3.96
C LEU A 114 -0.73 -10.10 4.55
N LEU A 115 -1.15 -11.16 3.85
CA LEU A 115 -0.97 -12.53 4.32
C LEU A 115 0.52 -12.88 4.43
N SER A 116 1.30 -12.62 3.38
CA SER A 116 2.74 -12.86 3.40
C SER A 116 3.42 -12.11 4.54
N GLY A 117 3.13 -10.82 4.72
CA GLY A 117 3.71 -10.04 5.82
C GLY A 117 3.37 -10.60 7.20
N VAL A 118 2.12 -11.06 7.40
CA VAL A 118 1.70 -11.72 8.64
C VAL A 118 2.41 -13.06 8.84
N LEU A 119 2.47 -13.90 7.81
CA LEU A 119 3.11 -15.22 7.88
C LEU A 119 4.61 -15.11 8.14
N THR A 120 5.31 -14.23 7.43
CA THR A 120 6.73 -13.93 7.68
C THR A 120 6.94 -13.34 9.08
N GLY A 121 6.03 -12.48 9.54
CA GLY A 121 6.05 -11.98 10.91
C GLY A 121 5.94 -13.09 11.97
N ILE A 122 5.05 -14.06 11.75
CA ILE A 122 4.88 -15.24 12.62
C ILE A 122 6.14 -16.12 12.58
N GLN A 123 6.76 -16.33 11.41
CA GLN A 123 8.01 -17.09 11.31
C GLN A 123 9.18 -16.39 12.01
N ARG A 124 9.23 -15.05 11.96
CA ARG A 124 10.26 -14.26 12.64
C ARG A 124 10.08 -14.23 14.16
N PHE A 125 8.83 -14.26 14.62
CA PHE A 125 8.46 -14.30 16.03
C PHE A 125 7.59 -15.53 16.31
N PRO A 126 8.19 -16.74 16.31
CA PRO A 126 7.44 -17.97 16.42
C PRO A 126 6.67 -18.02 17.74
N PHE A 127 5.37 -18.22 17.64
CA PHE A 127 4.47 -18.38 18.77
C PHE A 127 3.85 -19.78 18.71
N GLN A 128 4.09 -20.61 19.72
CA GLN A 128 3.73 -22.04 19.72
C GLN A 128 4.34 -22.81 18.52
N ASP A 129 3.60 -23.76 17.94
CA ASP A 129 3.99 -24.58 16.78
C ASP A 129 3.37 -24.04 15.46
N LEU A 130 3.03 -22.75 15.39
CA LEU A 130 2.45 -22.14 14.19
C LEU A 130 3.44 -22.12 13.01
N ASP A 131 4.73 -21.99 13.28
CA ASP A 131 5.81 -22.11 12.30
C ASP A 131 5.75 -23.46 11.57
N LYS A 132 5.67 -24.56 12.31
CA LYS A 132 5.54 -25.92 11.75
C LYS A 132 4.23 -26.09 10.96
N THR A 133 3.15 -25.50 11.48
CA THR A 133 1.83 -25.55 10.85
C THR A 133 1.82 -24.79 9.50
N ILE A 134 2.61 -23.72 9.39
CA ILE A 134 2.82 -22.96 8.15
C ILE A 134 3.69 -23.75 7.17
N ASP A 135 4.74 -24.41 7.64
CA ASP A 135 5.62 -25.23 6.78
C ASP A 135 4.90 -26.44 6.18
N GLU A 136 3.87 -26.96 6.86
CA GLU A 136 2.99 -28.00 6.34
C GLU A 136 1.91 -27.47 5.36
N SER A 137 1.75 -26.14 5.26
CA SER A 137 0.75 -25.47 4.42
C SER A 137 1.36 -25.07 3.07
N THR A 138 0.84 -25.66 1.98
CA THR A 138 1.32 -25.36 0.63
C THR A 138 1.17 -23.88 0.27
N LEU A 139 0.04 -23.26 0.65
CA LEU A 139 -0.16 -21.83 0.41
C LEU A 139 0.67 -20.96 1.36
N GLY A 140 0.84 -21.40 2.60
CA GLY A 140 1.64 -20.71 3.61
C GLY A 140 3.10 -20.59 3.17
N THR A 141 3.72 -21.70 2.78
CA THR A 141 5.09 -21.70 2.23
C THR A 141 5.18 -20.88 0.95
N PHE A 142 4.23 -21.04 0.02
CA PHE A 142 4.20 -20.24 -1.21
C PHE A 142 4.16 -18.73 -0.95
N LEU A 143 3.31 -18.27 -0.03
CA LEU A 143 3.20 -16.86 0.34
C LEU A 143 4.47 -16.33 1.00
N ALA A 144 5.10 -17.11 1.88
CA ALA A 144 6.34 -16.74 2.54
C ALA A 144 7.51 -16.64 1.54
N ASP A 145 7.69 -17.64 0.68
CA ASP A 145 8.80 -17.70 -0.29
C ASP A 145 8.71 -16.60 -1.35
N ASN A 146 7.50 -16.29 -1.82
CA ASN A 146 7.30 -15.28 -2.84
C ASN A 146 7.25 -13.85 -2.26
N PHE A 147 7.14 -13.69 -0.94
CA PHE A 147 7.10 -12.38 -0.30
C PHE A 147 8.35 -11.57 -0.62
N ASP A 148 9.54 -12.17 -0.48
CA ASP A 148 10.82 -11.52 -0.75
C ASP A 148 10.97 -11.13 -2.22
N VAL A 149 10.41 -11.91 -3.15
CA VAL A 149 10.42 -11.59 -4.58
C VAL A 149 9.57 -10.35 -4.83
N VAL A 150 8.36 -10.29 -4.26
CA VAL A 150 7.47 -9.14 -4.40
C VAL A 150 8.06 -7.90 -3.72
N MET A 151 8.58 -8.03 -2.50
CA MET A 151 9.17 -6.90 -1.77
C MET A 151 10.42 -6.33 -2.46
N ARG A 152 11.29 -7.19 -3.02
CA ARG A 152 12.42 -6.76 -3.86
C ARG A 152 11.95 -6.09 -5.15
N GLY A 153 10.90 -6.62 -5.79
CA GLY A 153 10.32 -6.05 -7.00
C GLY A 153 9.69 -4.67 -6.80
N VAL A 154 9.04 -4.43 -5.66
CA VAL A 154 8.46 -3.12 -5.31
C VAL A 154 9.52 -2.17 -4.74
N LYS A 155 10.75 -2.63 -4.49
CA LYS A 155 11.88 -1.84 -3.97
C LYS A 155 11.54 -1.10 -2.66
N LEU A 156 10.59 -1.65 -1.89
CA LEU A 156 10.18 -1.11 -0.59
C LEU A 156 11.23 -1.35 0.48
N ILE A 157 12.15 -2.30 0.25
CA ILE A 157 13.36 -2.51 1.04
C ILE A 157 14.53 -1.97 0.21
N PRO A 158 15.09 -0.80 0.57
CA PRO A 158 16.31 -0.31 -0.05
C PRO A 158 17.45 -1.31 0.23
N GLY A 159 18.17 -1.71 -0.83
CA GLY A 159 19.18 -2.79 -0.75
C GLY A 159 20.41 -2.46 0.13
N ASP A 160 20.49 -1.24 0.66
CA ASP A 160 21.49 -0.76 1.61
C ASP A 160 21.15 -1.11 3.08
N TRP A 161 19.92 -1.55 3.38
CA TRP A 161 19.51 -1.90 4.74
C TRP A 161 20.22 -3.15 5.28
N ASP A 162 20.55 -4.10 4.40
CA ASP A 162 21.36 -5.27 4.76
C ASP A 162 22.74 -4.86 5.31
N ASN A 163 23.31 -3.77 4.80
CA ASN A 163 24.60 -3.25 5.25
C ASN A 163 24.49 -2.45 6.57
N GLU A 164 23.35 -1.84 6.84
CA GLU A 164 23.12 -1.13 8.11
C GLU A 164 22.80 -2.09 9.26
N LEU A 165 22.02 -3.15 9.00
CA LEU A 165 21.73 -4.19 9.99
C LEU A 165 23.01 -4.92 10.44
N ASN A 166 23.91 -5.21 9.51
CA ASN A 166 25.21 -5.83 9.82
C ASN A 166 26.14 -4.94 10.66
N LYS A 167 25.95 -3.61 10.64
CA LYS A 167 26.71 -2.67 11.48
C LYS A 167 26.16 -2.54 12.89
N LEU A 168 24.90 -2.93 13.12
CA LEU A 168 24.26 -2.90 14.44
C LEU A 168 24.45 -4.21 15.22
N THR A 169 24.85 -5.28 14.54
CA THR A 169 25.06 -6.62 15.11
C THR A 169 26.54 -7.00 15.29
N ASN A 170 27.47 -6.09 14.95
CA ASN A 170 28.91 -6.17 15.26
C ASN A 170 29.31 -4.98 16.13
#